data_AF-A0A6P5RN78-F1
#
_entry.id   AF-A0A6P5RN78-F1
#
_cell.length_a   1.000
_cell.length_b   1.000
_cell.length_c   1.000
_cell.angle_alpha   90.00
_cell.angle_beta   90.00
_cell.angle_gamma   90.00
#
_symmetry.space_group_name_H-M   'P 1'
#
loop_
_entity.id
_entity.type
_entity.pdbx_description
1 polymer ?
#
loop_
_entity_poly.entity_id
_entity_poly.type
_entity_poly.pdbx_seq_one_letter_code
_entity_poly.pdbx_strand_id
1 'polypeptide(L)'
;MASSKTSTLSLFAITTFLFILLSLLSYAKSSETHHQKTSSYEFLEHLKGCHKGDKVQGIQDLKKYLQKFGYLNGNTNSDDFDDELESAIKTYQINYHLKVTGTLDAKTIKKMEMPRCGAPDIIN
;
A
#
# COMPACT_ATOMS: atom_id res chain seq x y z
N MET A 1 64.51 6.27 27.42
CA MET A 1 63.58 5.14 27.18
C MET A 1 62.17 5.66 27.45
N ALA A 2 61.55 6.28 26.45
CA ALA A 2 60.23 6.89 26.62
C ALA A 2 59.39 6.67 25.36
N SER A 3 58.09 6.51 25.62
CA SER A 3 56.99 6.60 24.65
C SER A 3 56.63 5.33 23.88
N SER A 4 55.72 4.55 24.46
CA SER A 4 54.88 3.54 23.78
C SER A 4 53.45 3.55 24.37
N LYS A 5 52.99 4.68 24.92
CA LYS A 5 51.65 4.79 25.54
C LYS A 5 50.64 5.51 24.65
N THR A 6 51.11 6.32 23.69
CA THR A 6 50.26 7.06 22.74
C THR A 6 49.72 6.19 21.62
N SER A 7 50.49 5.17 21.18
CA SER A 7 50.10 4.27 20.09
C SER A 7 48.94 3.33 20.46
N THR A 8 48.88 2.86 21.71
CA THR A 8 47.81 1.96 22.16
C THR A 8 46.51 2.72 22.40
N LEU A 9 46.58 3.92 23.00
CA LEU A 9 45.43 4.80 23.20
C LEU A 9 44.80 5.22 21.86
N SER A 10 45.64 5.51 20.86
CA SER A 10 45.19 5.81 19.49
C SER A 10 44.47 4.62 18.86
N LEU A 11 44.97 3.39 19.07
CA LEU A 11 44.33 2.18 18.55
C LEU A 11 42.96 1.93 19.19
N PHE A 12 42.82 2.13 20.51
CA PHE A 12 41.53 2.02 21.21
C PHE A 12 40.52 3.09 20.75
N ALA A 13 40.98 4.31 20.47
CA ALA A 13 40.12 5.38 19.94
C ALA A 13 39.61 5.06 18.52
N ILE A 14 40.47 4.50 17.66
CA ILE A 14 40.09 4.15 16.28
C ILE A 14 39.13 2.96 16.26
N THR A 15 39.37 1.93 17.08
CA THR A 15 38.47 0.76 17.10
C THR A 15 37.09 1.13 17.64
N THR A 16 37.01 1.94 18.70
CA THR A 16 35.72 2.41 19.23
C THR A 16 34.96 3.27 18.22
N PHE A 17 35.65 4.16 17.50
CA PHE A 17 35.04 4.95 16.43
C PHE A 17 34.52 4.08 15.28
N LEU A 18 35.29 3.06 14.86
CA LEU A 18 34.86 2.12 13.83
C LEU A 18 33.63 1.29 14.27
N PHE A 19 33.58 0.84 15.52
CA PHE A 19 32.40 0.13 16.06
C PHE A 19 31.16 1.03 16.12
N ILE A 20 31.31 2.30 16.48
CA ILE A 20 30.22 3.28 16.46
C ILE A 20 29.76 3.54 15.02
N LEU A 21 30.69 3.68 14.08
CA LEU A 21 30.38 3.86 12.66
C LEU A 21 29.65 2.65 12.07
N LEU A 22 30.08 1.42 12.38
CA LEU A 22 29.38 0.19 11.99
C LEU A 22 27.99 0.10 12.63
N SER A 23 27.83 0.53 13.88
CA SER A 23 26.54 0.59 14.56
C SER A 23 25.61 1.58 13.86
N LEU A 24 26.09 2.77 13.51
CA LEU A 24 25.33 3.79 12.76
C LEU A 24 24.95 3.31 11.34
N LEU A 25 25.85 2.63 10.63
CA LEU A 25 25.58 2.04 9.32
C LEU A 25 24.55 0.88 9.40
N SER A 26 24.57 0.11 10.49
CA SER A 26 23.56 -0.93 10.77
C SER A 26 22.19 -0.32 11.05
N TYR A 27 22.14 0.81 11.77
CA TYR A 27 20.92 1.61 11.94
C TYR A 27 20.42 2.21 10.61
N ALA A 28 21.32 2.61 9.71
CA ALA A 28 20.96 3.18 8.40
C ALA A 28 20.44 2.13 7.39
N LYS A 29 20.69 0.83 7.63
CA LYS A 29 20.19 -0.26 6.77
C LYS A 29 19.01 -0.99 7.40
N SER A 30 17.95 -0.24 7.70
CA SER A 30 16.64 -0.79 8.04
C SER A 30 15.53 0.14 7.53
N SER A 31 15.38 0.21 6.21
CA SER A 31 14.13 0.62 5.58
C SER A 31 13.93 -0.15 4.28
N GLU A 32 14.13 -1.46 4.31
CA GLU A 32 13.26 -2.31 3.50
C GLU A 32 12.06 -2.62 4.37
N THR A 33 11.02 -1.82 4.18
CA THR A 33 9.72 -2.09 4.73
C THR A 33 9.17 -3.35 4.06
N HIS A 34 9.47 -4.51 4.63
CA HIS A 34 8.45 -5.55 4.74
C HIS A 34 7.34 -4.98 5.66
N HIS A 35 6.62 -3.98 5.15
CA HIS A 35 5.38 -3.51 5.73
C HIS A 35 4.49 -4.74 5.85
N GLN A 36 4.00 -5.01 7.06
CA GLN A 36 2.73 -5.68 7.26
C GLN A 36 1.67 -4.90 6.45
N LYS A 37 1.57 -5.19 5.16
CA LYS A 37 0.58 -4.65 4.22
C LYS A 37 -0.76 -5.39 4.34
N THR A 38 -0.92 -6.25 5.34
CA THR A 38 -1.99 -7.26 5.32
C THR A 38 -3.29 -6.83 5.97
N SER A 39 -3.40 -5.73 6.71
CA SER A 39 -4.59 -5.63 7.59
C SER A 39 -5.85 -4.97 7.00
N SER A 40 -5.77 -4.03 6.04
CA SER A 40 -6.97 -3.24 5.67
C SER A 40 -7.51 -3.47 4.26
N TYR A 41 -6.70 -4.06 3.37
CA TYR A 41 -7.06 -4.21 1.95
C TYR A 41 -6.80 -5.62 1.41
N GLU A 42 -6.50 -6.60 2.27
CA GLU A 42 -6.30 -8.00 1.87
C GLU A 42 -7.52 -8.58 1.14
N PHE A 43 -8.73 -8.08 1.44
CA PHE A 43 -9.95 -8.49 0.74
C PHE A 43 -9.90 -8.18 -0.76
N LEU A 44 -9.16 -7.16 -1.21
CA LEU A 44 -9.05 -6.79 -2.62
C LEU A 44 -8.29 -7.84 -3.43
N GLU A 45 -7.29 -8.50 -2.85
CA GLU A 45 -6.51 -9.53 -3.57
C GLU A 45 -7.39 -10.74 -3.94
N HIS A 46 -8.35 -11.11 -3.08
CA HIS A 46 -9.32 -12.18 -3.37
C HIS A 46 -10.32 -11.80 -4.48
N LEU A 47 -10.47 -10.52 -4.77
CA LEU A 47 -11.34 -10.00 -5.82
C LEU A 47 -10.60 -9.76 -7.14
N LYS A 48 -9.30 -10.07 -7.21
CA LYS A 48 -8.49 -9.80 -8.40
C LYS A 48 -9.04 -10.49 -9.64
N GLY A 49 -9.34 -9.67 -10.66
CA GLY A 49 -9.89 -10.14 -11.93
C GLY A 49 -11.41 -10.31 -11.94
N CYS A 50 -12.11 -10.01 -10.84
CA CYS A 50 -13.56 -10.03 -10.85
C CYS A 50 -14.12 -8.94 -11.77
N HIS A 51 -15.21 -9.28 -12.44
CA HIS A 51 -15.86 -8.47 -13.47
C HIS A 51 -17.38 -8.65 -13.44
N LYS A 52 -18.07 -7.83 -14.25
CA LYS A 52 -19.53 -7.84 -14.32
C LYS A 52 -20.08 -9.25 -14.57
N GLY A 53 -21.06 -9.62 -13.75
CA GLY A 53 -21.69 -10.95 -13.75
C GLY A 53 -21.14 -11.89 -12.68
N ASP A 54 -19.98 -11.59 -12.08
CA ASP A 54 -19.44 -12.37 -10.99
C ASP A 54 -20.23 -12.16 -9.69
N LYS A 55 -20.26 -13.21 -8.86
CA LYS A 55 -20.77 -13.18 -7.50
C LYS A 55 -19.74 -13.75 -6.55
N VAL A 56 -18.96 -12.88 -5.93
CA VAL A 56 -17.80 -13.23 -5.11
C VAL A 56 -17.94 -12.55 -3.76
N GLN A 57 -17.79 -13.33 -2.69
CA GLN A 57 -17.83 -12.81 -1.33
C GLN A 57 -16.80 -11.68 -1.14
N GLY A 58 -17.24 -10.55 -0.58
CA GLY A 58 -16.39 -9.39 -0.33
C GLY A 58 -16.58 -8.26 -1.35
N ILE A 59 -17.37 -8.48 -2.41
CA ILE A 59 -17.77 -7.41 -3.34
C ILE A 59 -18.52 -6.29 -2.60
N GLN A 60 -19.28 -6.61 -1.55
CA GLN A 60 -19.92 -5.59 -0.70
C GLN A 60 -18.90 -4.59 -0.12
N ASP A 61 -17.72 -5.06 0.28
CA ASP A 61 -16.69 -4.20 0.86
C ASP A 61 -16.00 -3.35 -0.21
N LEU A 62 -15.86 -3.87 -1.43
CA LEU A 62 -15.44 -3.08 -2.59
C LEU A 62 -16.46 -1.98 -2.92
N LYS A 63 -17.76 -2.30 -2.89
CA LYS A 63 -18.83 -1.31 -3.09
C LYS A 63 -18.78 -0.20 -2.04
N LYS A 64 -18.62 -0.55 -0.76
CA LYS A 64 -18.44 0.41 0.33
C LYS A 64 -17.20 1.28 0.15
N TYR A 65 -16.08 0.70 -0.30
CA TYR A 65 -14.87 1.47 -0.60
C TYR A 65 -15.14 2.53 -1.67
N LEU A 66 -15.75 2.12 -2.79
CA LEU A 66 -16.04 3.03 -3.90
C LEU A 66 -17.05 4.10 -3.51
N GLN A 67 -18.07 3.75 -2.72
CA GLN A 67 -19.03 4.71 -2.16
C GLN A 67 -18.35 5.73 -1.25
N LYS A 68 -17.47 5.28 -0.33
CA LYS A 68 -16.72 6.15 0.57
C LYS A 68 -15.93 7.24 -0.18
N PHE A 69 -15.41 6.91 -1.36
CA PHE A 69 -14.63 7.83 -2.18
C PHE A 69 -15.44 8.54 -3.28
N GLY A 70 -16.76 8.37 -3.29
CA GLY A 70 -17.69 9.10 -4.15
C GLY A 70 -17.96 8.47 -5.53
N TYR A 71 -17.46 7.27 -5.79
CA TYR A 71 -17.59 6.60 -7.09
C TYR A 71 -18.88 5.79 -7.27
N LEU A 72 -19.57 5.47 -6.17
CA LEU A 72 -20.77 4.63 -6.19
C LEU A 72 -21.87 5.27 -5.34
N ASN A 73 -23.08 5.36 -5.90
CA ASN A 73 -24.24 5.95 -5.26
C ASN A 73 -25.39 4.94 -5.27
N GLY A 74 -25.40 4.01 -4.32
CA GLY A 74 -26.40 2.95 -4.39
C GLY A 74 -26.32 1.97 -3.25
N ASN A 75 -26.97 0.83 -3.47
CA ASN A 75 -27.02 -0.26 -2.51
C ASN A 75 -25.70 -1.05 -2.52
N THR A 76 -25.04 -1.13 -1.37
CA THR A 76 -23.81 -1.92 -1.19
C THR A 76 -24.06 -3.29 -0.55
N ASN A 77 -25.32 -3.68 -0.33
CA ASN A 77 -25.69 -4.88 0.45
C ASN A 77 -25.76 -6.17 -0.39
N SER A 78 -25.14 -6.19 -1.58
CA SER A 78 -25.03 -7.40 -2.40
C SER A 78 -23.59 -7.63 -2.84
N ASP A 79 -23.21 -8.90 -2.94
CA ASP A 79 -21.93 -9.35 -3.50
C ASP A 79 -21.99 -9.54 -5.02
N ASP A 80 -22.98 -8.96 -5.68
CA ASP A 80 -23.11 -9.05 -7.13
C ASP A 80 -22.24 -7.98 -7.79
N PHE A 81 -21.42 -8.38 -8.77
CA PHE A 81 -20.72 -7.44 -9.63
C PHE A 81 -21.67 -6.96 -10.73
N ASP A 82 -22.44 -5.93 -10.39
CA ASP A 82 -23.47 -5.32 -11.23
C ASP A 82 -22.93 -4.20 -12.13
N ASP A 83 -23.82 -3.66 -12.96
CA ASP A 83 -23.56 -2.57 -13.90
C ASP A 83 -23.10 -1.29 -13.19
N GLU A 84 -23.61 -1.06 -11.98
CA GLU A 84 -23.28 0.12 -11.17
C GLU A 84 -21.84 0.02 -10.67
N LEU A 85 -21.44 -1.15 -10.15
CA LEU A 85 -20.07 -1.42 -9.71
C LEU A 85 -19.08 -1.35 -10.87
N GLU A 86 -19.40 -1.94 -12.03
CA GLU A 86 -18.54 -1.84 -13.22
C GLU A 86 -18.32 -0.38 -13.63
N SER A 87 -19.38 0.43 -13.61
CA SER A 87 -19.32 1.86 -13.94
C SER A 87 -18.50 2.65 -12.92
N ALA A 88 -18.64 2.35 -11.63
CA ALA A 88 -17.84 2.94 -10.56
C ALA A 88 -16.34 2.62 -10.71
N ILE A 89 -16.00 1.36 -11.03
CA ILE A 89 -14.62 0.93 -11.27
C ILE A 89 -14.04 1.62 -12.51
N LYS A 90 -14.80 1.74 -13.61
CA LYS A 90 -14.35 2.49 -14.79
C LYS A 90 -14.07 3.95 -14.45
N THR A 91 -14.94 4.58 -13.67
CA THR A 91 -14.75 5.97 -13.22
C THR A 91 -13.51 6.12 -12.33
N TYR A 92 -13.29 5.18 -11.40
CA TYR A 92 -12.08 5.11 -10.59
C TYR A 92 -10.82 5.00 -11.46
N GLN A 93 -10.84 4.09 -12.44
CA GLN A 93 -9.72 3.89 -13.36
C GLN A 93 -9.42 5.15 -14.18
N ILE A 94 -10.45 5.86 -14.65
CA ILE A 94 -10.30 7.15 -15.34
C ILE A 94 -9.64 8.18 -14.42
N ASN A 95 -10.14 8.34 -13.19
CA ASN A 95 -9.66 9.34 -12.24
C ASN A 95 -8.17 9.16 -11.90
N TYR A 96 -7.70 7.91 -11.86
CA TYR A 96 -6.31 7.58 -11.58
C TYR A 96 -5.46 7.29 -12.83
N HIS A 97 -5.97 7.65 -14.01
CA HIS A 97 -5.28 7.49 -15.30
C HIS A 97 -4.80 6.05 -15.57
N LEU A 98 -5.61 5.08 -15.15
CA LEU A 98 -5.42 3.66 -15.42
C LEU A 98 -6.08 3.29 -16.75
N LYS A 99 -5.75 2.10 -17.26
CA LYS A 99 -6.50 1.51 -18.36
C LYS A 99 -7.92 1.22 -17.88
N VAL A 100 -8.92 1.69 -18.63
CA VAL A 100 -10.34 1.50 -18.30
C VAL A 100 -10.77 0.10 -18.72
N THR A 101 -10.69 -0.85 -17.79
CA THR A 101 -11.06 -2.25 -18.00
C THR A 101 -12.45 -2.57 -17.45
N GLY A 102 -12.92 -1.84 -16.43
CA GLY A 102 -14.13 -2.18 -15.68
C GLY A 102 -14.00 -3.42 -14.80
N THR A 103 -12.80 -3.99 -14.73
CA THR A 103 -12.45 -5.17 -13.93
C THR A 103 -11.58 -4.74 -12.76
N LEU A 104 -11.65 -5.45 -11.63
CA LEU A 104 -10.73 -5.23 -10.52
C LEU A 104 -9.34 -5.83 -10.82
N ASP A 105 -8.63 -5.23 -11.78
CA ASP A 105 -7.32 -5.72 -12.22
C ASP A 105 -6.17 -5.39 -11.24
N ALA A 106 -5.01 -6.02 -11.46
CA ALA A 106 -3.85 -5.87 -10.58
C ALA A 106 -3.38 -4.41 -10.41
N LYS A 107 -3.53 -3.57 -11.45
CA LYS A 107 -3.12 -2.16 -11.38
C LYS A 107 -4.12 -1.34 -10.56
N THR A 108 -5.40 -1.65 -10.70
CA THR A 108 -6.50 -1.05 -9.93
C THR A 108 -6.36 -1.38 -8.46
N ILE A 109 -6.14 -2.65 -8.10
CA ILE A 109 -5.91 -3.09 -6.72
C ILE A 109 -4.69 -2.39 -6.11
N LYS A 110 -3.55 -2.44 -6.80
CA LYS A 110 -2.32 -1.79 -6.33
C LYS A 110 -2.55 -0.31 -6.04
N LYS A 111 -3.40 0.36 -6.83
CA LYS A 111 -3.72 1.77 -6.62
C LYS A 111 -4.66 1.97 -5.42
N MET A 112 -5.67 1.12 -5.25
CA MET A 112 -6.60 1.17 -4.12
C MET A 112 -5.94 0.92 -2.76
N GLU A 113 -4.89 0.10 -2.74
CA GLU A 113 -4.10 -0.22 -1.55
C GLU A 113 -3.10 0.88 -1.14
N MET A 114 -2.86 1.89 -1.99
CA MET A 114 -1.94 2.96 -1.65
C MET A 114 -2.52 3.80 -0.49
N PRO A 115 -1.68 4.20 0.50
CA PRO A 115 -2.10 5.14 1.52
C PRO A 115 -2.67 6.42 0.91
N ARG A 116 -3.79 6.88 1.46
CA ARG A 116 -4.52 8.06 0.98
C ARG A 116 -5.23 8.76 2.13
N CYS A 117 -5.56 10.04 1.94
CA CYS A 117 -6.44 10.73 2.88
C CYS A 117 -7.87 10.16 2.78
N GLY A 118 -8.66 10.34 3.84
CA GLY A 118 -10.05 9.87 3.89
C GLY A 118 -11.07 10.74 3.15
N ALA A 119 -10.63 11.81 2.46
CA ALA A 119 -11.51 12.68 1.71
C ALA A 119 -12.03 11.96 0.44
N PRO A 120 -13.29 12.20 0.03
CA PRO A 120 -13.82 11.71 -1.24
C PRO A 120 -13.02 12.23 -2.43
N ASP A 121 -12.92 11.41 -3.49
CA ASP A 121 -12.34 11.83 -4.77
C ASP A 121 -13.35 12.65 -5.59
N ILE A 122 -14.63 12.30 -5.46
CA ILE A 122 -15.75 12.97 -6.12
C ILE A 122 -16.77 13.38 -5.06
N ILE A 123 -17.23 14.63 -5.12
CA ILE A 123 -18.30 15.15 -4.26
C ILE A 123 -19.55 15.26 -5.13
N ASN A 124 -20.61 14.57 -4.70
CA ASN A 124 -21.89 14.48 -5.41
C ASN A 124 -22.92 15.44 -4.79
#